data_AF-Q7T100-F1
#
_entry.id   AF-Q7T100-F1
#
_cell.length_a   1.000
_cell.length_b   1.000
_cell.length_c   1.000
_cell.angle_alpha   90.00
_cell.angle_beta   90.00
_cell.angle_gamma   90.00
#
_symmetry.space_group_name_H-M   'P 1'
#
loop_
_entity.id
_entity.type
_entity.pdbx_description
1 polymer ?
#
loop_
_entity_poly.entity_id
_entity_poly.type
_entity_poly.pdbx_seq_one_letter_code
_entity_poly.pdbx_strand_id
1 'polypeptide(L)'
;MASESSPAVLHPYWPRELRLEGYRPNDRYVGEILAFLFSVSGVLLAAMWLLTGRARGMGTGRRLVICWFTVCAFIHCVIEGWFSLYHEDLPWDQAFLSQLWKEYSKGDSRYVSADNFTVCMETITAWAWGPLSAWTVISFLQQNPQRYVLQLIVSLGQLYGDVLYFYTEYREGFRHSEMWHPLYFWFYFVFMNALWIIIPSILIVDSWLQLSQAQRLCDAAPSSKAKRK
;
A
#
# COMPACT_ATOMS: atom_id res chain seq x y z
N MET A 1 -30.88 -36.02 -11.91
CA MET A 1 -29.74 -36.03 -10.98
C MET A 1 -29.58 -34.62 -10.44
N ALA A 2 -30.09 -34.36 -9.23
CA ALA A 2 -29.84 -33.09 -8.56
C ALA A 2 -28.36 -33.09 -8.15
N SER A 3 -27.60 -32.07 -8.56
CA SER A 3 -26.24 -31.88 -8.07
C SER A 3 -26.32 -31.65 -6.57
N GLU A 4 -25.77 -32.56 -5.78
CA GLU A 4 -25.53 -32.32 -4.36
C GLU A 4 -24.56 -31.13 -4.26
N SER A 5 -25.10 -29.95 -3.97
CA SER A 5 -24.28 -28.80 -3.61
C SER A 5 -23.60 -29.16 -2.29
N SER A 6 -22.28 -29.31 -2.30
CA SER A 6 -21.48 -29.43 -1.07
C SER A 6 -21.91 -28.34 -0.09
N PRO A 7 -22.10 -28.67 1.21
CA PRO A 7 -22.54 -27.69 2.20
C PRO A 7 -21.56 -26.52 2.20
N ALA A 8 -22.09 -25.29 2.09
CA ALA A 8 -21.28 -24.09 2.13
C ALA A 8 -20.47 -24.07 3.44
N VAL A 9 -19.14 -24.04 3.33
CA VAL A 9 -18.26 -23.98 4.49
C VAL A 9 -18.44 -22.61 5.16
N LEU A 10 -18.73 -22.61 6.46
CA LEU A 10 -18.90 -21.37 7.23
C LEU A 10 -17.59 -20.56 7.21
N HIS A 11 -17.68 -19.27 6.86
CA HIS A 11 -16.53 -18.36 6.84
C HIS A 11 -16.78 -17.11 7.70
N PRO A 12 -15.71 -16.43 8.17
CA PRO A 12 -15.84 -15.28 9.06
C PRO A 12 -16.15 -13.95 8.35
N TYR A 13 -16.14 -13.92 7.02
CA TYR A 13 -16.29 -12.70 6.23
C TYR A 13 -17.73 -12.21 6.10
N TRP A 14 -17.87 -10.91 5.83
CA TRP A 14 -19.15 -10.25 5.53
C TRP A 14 -19.24 -9.92 4.04
N PRO A 15 -20.40 -10.03 3.37
CA PRO A 15 -21.67 -10.48 3.93
C PRO A 15 -21.65 -11.99 4.23
N ARG A 16 -22.47 -12.45 5.19
CA ARG A 16 -22.42 -13.83 5.71
C ARG A 16 -22.90 -14.87 4.69
N GLU A 17 -23.64 -14.44 3.68
CA GLU A 17 -24.15 -15.21 2.56
C GLU A 17 -23.18 -15.31 1.37
N LEU A 18 -22.00 -14.69 1.46
CA LEU A 18 -20.93 -14.83 0.47
C LEU A 18 -20.62 -16.32 0.24
N ARG A 19 -20.31 -16.70 -1.00
CA ARG A 19 -19.97 -18.08 -1.35
C ARG A 19 -18.50 -18.14 -1.69
N LEU A 20 -17.72 -18.74 -0.79
CA LEU A 20 -16.30 -18.98 -0.98
C LEU A 20 -16.06 -20.46 -1.20
N GLU A 21 -16.04 -20.87 -2.46
CA GLU A 21 -15.79 -22.27 -2.81
C GLU A 21 -14.43 -22.73 -2.28
N GLY A 22 -14.40 -23.93 -1.69
CA GLY A 22 -13.18 -24.50 -1.16
C GLY A 22 -12.58 -23.76 0.05
N TYR A 23 -13.28 -22.78 0.65
CA TYR A 23 -12.73 -21.99 1.76
C TYR A 23 -12.10 -22.86 2.85
N ARG A 24 -10.86 -22.52 3.21
CA ARG A 24 -10.12 -23.12 4.33
C ARG A 24 -9.70 -22.02 5.30
N PRO A 25 -10.06 -22.14 6.60
CA PRO A 25 -9.56 -21.21 7.61
C PRO A 25 -8.03 -21.26 7.69
N ASN A 26 -7.44 -20.18 8.18
CA ASN A 26 -6.00 -20.13 8.46
C ASN A 26 -5.65 -21.19 9.51
N ASP A 27 -4.55 -21.91 9.29
CA ASP A 27 -3.94 -22.80 10.29
C ASP A 27 -2.92 -22.08 11.18
N ARG A 28 -2.50 -20.87 10.81
CA ARG A 28 -1.64 -19.99 11.62
C ARG A 28 -2.43 -19.10 12.55
N TYR A 29 -1.81 -18.79 13.69
CA TYR A 29 -2.36 -17.83 14.63
C TYR A 29 -2.21 -16.40 14.09
N VAL A 30 -3.22 -15.56 14.32
CA VAL A 30 -3.19 -14.13 13.95
C VAL A 30 -1.97 -13.42 14.52
N GLY A 31 -1.55 -13.78 15.74
CA GLY A 31 -0.34 -13.24 16.36
C GLY A 31 0.93 -13.49 15.55
N GLU A 32 1.06 -14.65 14.91
CA GLU A 32 2.22 -14.97 14.05
C GLU A 32 2.20 -14.14 12.77
N ILE A 33 1.02 -13.97 12.17
CA ILE A 33 0.82 -13.15 10.97
C ILE A 33 1.19 -11.70 11.22
N LEU A 34 0.65 -11.11 12.31
CA LEU A 34 0.94 -9.73 12.68
C LEU A 34 2.40 -9.56 13.12
N ALA A 35 2.97 -10.51 13.88
CA ALA A 35 4.36 -10.46 14.29
C ALA A 35 5.31 -10.43 13.09
N PHE A 36 5.05 -11.23 12.05
CA PHE A 36 5.81 -11.16 10.80
C PHE A 36 5.71 -9.78 10.14
N LEU A 37 4.49 -9.28 9.92
CA LEU A 37 4.28 -8.00 9.24
C LEU A 37 5.02 -6.87 9.96
N PHE A 38 4.81 -6.73 11.27
CA PHE A 38 5.44 -5.66 12.05
C PHE A 38 6.94 -5.85 12.24
N SER A 39 7.44 -7.10 12.35
CA SER A 39 8.88 -7.34 12.50
C SER A 39 9.64 -7.06 11.20
N VAL A 40 9.14 -7.51 10.04
CA VAL A 40 9.79 -7.26 8.75
C VAL A 40 9.77 -5.77 8.42
N SER A 41 8.62 -5.11 8.55
CA SER A 41 8.53 -3.66 8.37
C SER A 41 9.41 -2.91 9.37
N GLY A 42 9.44 -3.33 10.64
CA GLY A 42 10.29 -2.73 11.68
C GLY A 42 11.78 -2.88 11.39
N VAL A 43 12.23 -4.04 10.92
CA VAL A 43 13.63 -4.30 10.52
C VAL A 43 13.99 -3.44 9.31
N LEU A 44 13.13 -3.35 8.29
CA LEU A 44 13.36 -2.49 7.12
C LEU A 44 13.47 -1.01 7.52
N LEU A 45 12.56 -0.53 8.37
CA LEU A 45 12.59 0.83 8.90
C LEU A 45 13.88 1.10 9.68
N ALA A 46 14.25 0.22 10.60
CA ALA A 46 15.45 0.37 11.42
C ALA A 46 16.73 0.35 10.56
N ALA A 47 16.83 -0.59 9.62
CA ALA A 47 17.96 -0.70 8.71
C ALA A 47 18.13 0.58 7.87
N MET A 48 17.03 1.07 7.26
CA MET A 48 17.06 2.29 6.47
C MET A 48 17.31 3.55 7.30
N TRP A 49 16.77 3.61 8.51
CA TRP A 49 17.05 4.70 9.44
C TRP A 49 18.53 4.78 9.81
N LEU A 50 19.15 3.65 10.11
CA LEU A 50 20.58 3.56 10.45
C LEU A 50 21.46 3.88 9.23
N LEU A 51 21.11 3.35 8.04
CA LEU A 51 21.84 3.60 6.80
C LEU A 51 21.83 5.09 6.44
N THR A 52 20.66 5.72 6.47
CA THR A 52 20.52 7.15 6.15
C THR A 52 21.11 8.06 7.23
N GLY A 53 21.18 7.61 8.49
CA GLY A 53 21.81 8.34 9.58
C GLY A 53 23.34 8.47 9.46
N ARG A 54 23.98 7.59 8.69
CA ARG A 54 25.42 7.67 8.37
C ARG A 54 25.72 8.69 7.27
N ALA A 55 24.72 9.07 6.48
CA ALA A 55 24.89 10.06 5.41
C ALA A 55 24.94 11.48 6.01
N ARG A 56 26.07 12.17 5.85
CA ARG A 56 26.23 13.56 6.31
C ARG A 56 25.26 14.48 5.57
N GLY A 57 24.53 15.31 6.31
CA GLY A 57 23.66 16.37 5.75
C GLY A 57 22.22 15.95 5.42
N MET A 58 21.81 14.70 5.67
CA MET A 58 20.43 14.28 5.45
C MET A 58 19.54 14.61 6.66
N GLY A 59 18.66 15.60 6.50
CA GLY A 59 17.72 16.00 7.54
C GLY A 59 16.71 14.90 7.91
N THR A 60 16.24 14.91 9.16
CA THR A 60 15.31 13.93 9.74
C THR A 60 14.09 13.66 8.86
N GLY A 61 13.47 14.70 8.29
CA GLY A 61 12.32 14.56 7.40
C GLY A 61 12.62 13.69 6.18
N ARG A 62 13.77 13.90 5.52
CA ARG A 62 14.17 13.08 4.34
C ARG A 62 14.39 11.62 4.71
N ARG A 63 14.93 11.37 5.90
CA ARG A 63 15.14 10.01 6.41
C ARG A 63 13.82 9.29 6.62
N LEU A 64 12.81 9.98 7.17
CA LEU A 64 11.45 9.45 7.31
C LEU A 64 10.80 9.15 5.96
N VAL A 65 10.95 10.05 4.96
CA VAL A 65 10.47 9.81 3.59
C VAL A 65 11.08 8.54 2.99
N ILE A 66 12.41 8.37 3.10
CA ILE A 66 13.10 7.17 2.61
C ILE A 66 12.56 5.92 3.32
N CYS A 67 12.41 5.97 4.64
CA CYS A 67 11.87 4.85 5.42
C CYS A 67 10.44 4.49 4.99
N TRP A 68 9.57 5.49 4.78
CA TRP A 68 8.21 5.31 4.28
C TRP A 68 8.19 4.60 2.92
N PHE A 69 8.94 5.10 1.93
CA PHE A 69 8.97 4.49 0.60
C PHE A 69 9.63 3.10 0.61
N THR A 70 10.54 2.80 1.53
CA THR A 70 11.05 1.43 1.70
C THR A 70 9.95 0.48 2.17
N VAL A 71 9.13 0.90 3.14
CA VAL A 71 7.98 0.09 3.58
C VAL A 71 6.94 -0.04 2.46
N CYS A 72 6.64 1.04 1.74
CA CYS A 72 5.76 0.99 0.56
C CYS A 72 6.26 -0.01 -0.48
N ALA A 73 7.55 0.03 -0.83
CA ALA A 73 8.13 -0.90 -1.79
C ALA A 73 7.99 -2.36 -1.33
N PHE A 74 8.17 -2.63 -0.04
CA PHE A 74 7.96 -3.98 0.50
C PHE A 74 6.49 -4.41 0.42
N ILE A 75 5.57 -3.58 0.91
CA ILE A 75 4.13 -3.92 0.94
C ILE A 75 3.61 -4.13 -0.48
N HIS A 76 3.82 -3.14 -1.36
CA HIS A 76 3.34 -3.21 -2.73
C HIS A 76 3.96 -4.37 -3.52
N CYS A 77 5.29 -4.53 -3.49
CA CYS A 77 5.92 -5.59 -4.30
C CYS A 77 5.69 -7.00 -3.75
N VAL A 78 5.67 -7.19 -2.42
CA VAL A 78 5.63 -8.53 -1.81
C VAL A 78 4.21 -8.92 -1.41
N ILE A 79 3.52 -8.07 -0.68
CA ILE A 79 2.20 -8.41 -0.12
C ILE A 79 1.14 -8.23 -1.20
N GLU A 80 1.05 -7.05 -1.81
CA GLU A 80 0.08 -6.78 -2.90
C GLU A 80 0.47 -7.50 -4.19
N GLY A 81 1.77 -7.65 -4.46
CA GLY A 81 2.26 -8.51 -5.55
C GLY A 81 1.81 -9.96 -5.41
N TRP A 82 1.78 -10.50 -4.19
CA TRP A 82 1.22 -11.82 -3.94
C TRP A 82 -0.27 -11.86 -4.23
N PHE A 83 -1.05 -10.89 -3.75
CA PHE A 83 -2.48 -10.81 -4.03
C PHE A 83 -2.76 -10.70 -5.54
N SER A 84 -2.03 -9.84 -6.24
CA SER A 84 -2.16 -9.67 -7.70
C SER A 84 -1.96 -10.98 -8.47
N LEU A 85 -1.16 -11.91 -7.94
CA LEU A 85 -0.86 -13.19 -8.60
C LEU A 85 -1.76 -14.34 -8.14
N TYR A 86 -2.21 -14.33 -6.88
CA TYR A 86 -2.83 -15.48 -6.21
C TYR A 86 -4.20 -15.18 -5.59
N HIS A 87 -4.85 -14.07 -5.94
CA HIS A 87 -6.17 -13.71 -5.38
C HIS A 87 -7.26 -14.76 -5.62
N GLU A 88 -7.22 -15.49 -6.75
CA GLU A 88 -8.20 -16.55 -7.04
C GLU A 88 -8.06 -17.75 -6.08
N ASP A 89 -6.82 -18.09 -5.69
CA ASP A 89 -6.52 -19.21 -4.79
C ASP A 89 -6.72 -18.87 -3.31
N LEU A 90 -6.89 -17.58 -3.00
CA LEU A 90 -6.87 -17.03 -1.66
C LEU A 90 -7.81 -17.73 -0.66
N PRO A 91 -9.04 -18.14 -1.03
CA PRO A 91 -9.95 -18.79 -0.09
C PRO A 91 -9.44 -20.12 0.47
N TRP A 92 -8.69 -20.91 -0.32
CA TRP A 92 -8.21 -22.24 0.10
C TRP A 92 -6.71 -22.31 0.38
N ASP A 93 -5.92 -21.35 -0.12
CA ASP A 93 -4.47 -21.36 0.03
C ASP A 93 -4.02 -21.19 1.50
N GLN A 94 -2.93 -21.85 1.84
CA GLN A 94 -2.31 -21.86 3.17
C GLN A 94 -0.87 -21.32 3.15
N ALA A 95 -0.40 -20.79 2.01
CA ALA A 95 0.82 -19.99 2.01
C ALA A 95 0.71 -18.82 3.00
N PHE A 96 1.84 -18.43 3.59
CA PHE A 96 1.86 -17.41 4.65
C PHE A 96 1.20 -16.10 4.22
N LEU A 97 1.53 -15.59 3.02
CA LEU A 97 0.97 -14.33 2.51
C LEU A 97 -0.52 -14.45 2.19
N SER A 98 -0.99 -15.60 1.72
CA SER A 98 -2.42 -15.88 1.55
C SER A 98 -3.17 -15.88 2.89
N GLN A 99 -2.56 -16.44 3.93
CA GLN A 99 -3.13 -16.38 5.27
C GLN A 99 -3.15 -14.96 5.84
N LEU A 100 -2.13 -14.13 5.56
CA LEU A 100 -2.12 -12.71 5.89
C LEU A 100 -3.29 -11.97 5.21
N TRP A 101 -3.49 -12.21 3.93
CA TRP A 101 -4.58 -11.62 3.17
C TRP A 101 -5.95 -12.11 3.63
N LYS A 102 -6.10 -13.39 3.98
CA LYS A 102 -7.33 -13.90 4.63
C LYS A 102 -7.59 -13.24 5.99
N GLU A 103 -6.55 -12.95 6.78
CA GLU A 103 -6.72 -12.18 8.01
C GLU A 103 -7.17 -10.75 7.74
N TYR A 104 -6.52 -10.07 6.79
CA TYR A 104 -6.91 -8.71 6.39
C TYR A 104 -8.33 -8.66 5.80
N SER A 105 -8.73 -9.72 5.08
CA SER A 105 -10.06 -9.85 4.47
C SER A 105 -11.20 -9.88 5.49
N LYS A 106 -10.91 -10.08 6.79
CA LYS A 106 -11.92 -9.90 7.85
C LYS A 106 -12.30 -8.43 8.03
N GLY A 107 -11.38 -7.52 7.73
CA GLY A 107 -11.60 -6.08 7.65
C GLY A 107 -12.31 -5.66 6.37
N ASP A 108 -12.08 -6.36 5.26
CA ASP A 108 -12.73 -6.12 3.98
C ASP A 108 -12.73 -7.38 3.11
N SER A 109 -13.88 -8.01 2.95
CA SER A 109 -14.00 -9.28 2.25
C SER A 109 -13.81 -9.18 0.75
N ARG A 110 -13.77 -7.98 0.17
CA ARG A 110 -13.51 -7.77 -1.27
C ARG A 110 -12.18 -8.38 -1.71
N TYR A 111 -11.23 -8.54 -0.80
CA TYR A 111 -9.98 -9.26 -1.07
C TYR A 111 -10.21 -10.76 -1.25
N VAL A 112 -10.86 -11.44 -0.29
CA VAL A 112 -11.11 -12.89 -0.39
C VAL A 112 -12.15 -13.25 -1.46
N SER A 113 -13.05 -12.33 -1.80
CA SER A 113 -14.00 -12.50 -2.91
C SER A 113 -13.45 -12.07 -4.27
N ALA A 114 -12.21 -11.58 -4.33
CA ALA A 114 -11.58 -11.06 -5.54
C ALA A 114 -12.45 -10.02 -6.29
N ASP A 115 -12.92 -8.99 -5.57
CA ASP A 115 -13.65 -7.89 -6.20
C ASP A 115 -12.83 -7.24 -7.33
N ASN A 116 -13.50 -6.91 -8.44
CA ASN A 116 -12.85 -6.38 -9.64
C ASN A 116 -12.04 -5.11 -9.35
N PHE A 117 -12.60 -4.17 -8.58
CA PHE A 117 -11.89 -2.93 -8.29
C PHE A 117 -10.66 -3.20 -7.42
N THR A 118 -10.83 -3.98 -6.34
CA THR A 118 -9.73 -4.32 -5.44
C THR A 118 -8.61 -5.05 -6.18
N VAL A 119 -8.91 -6.05 -7.01
CA VAL A 119 -7.91 -6.75 -7.83
C VAL A 119 -7.19 -5.79 -8.77
N CYS A 120 -7.92 -4.97 -9.55
CA CYS A 120 -7.29 -4.02 -10.47
C CYS A 120 -6.41 -2.99 -9.76
N MET A 121 -6.89 -2.44 -8.64
CA MET A 121 -6.16 -1.44 -7.87
C MET A 121 -4.86 -2.04 -7.31
N GLU A 122 -4.95 -3.19 -6.67
CA GLU A 122 -3.80 -3.87 -6.04
C GLU A 122 -2.78 -4.39 -7.07
N THR A 123 -3.25 -4.77 -8.26
CA THR A 123 -2.34 -5.07 -9.38
C THR A 123 -1.57 -3.83 -9.81
N ILE A 124 -2.23 -2.67 -9.96
CA ILE A 124 -1.53 -1.43 -10.32
C ILE A 124 -0.55 -1.02 -9.21
N THR A 125 -0.94 -1.13 -7.94
CA THR A 125 -0.06 -0.78 -6.82
C THR A 125 1.17 -1.68 -6.77
N ALA A 126 0.98 -2.99 -6.95
CA ALA A 126 2.07 -3.95 -6.98
C ALA A 126 3.06 -3.71 -8.13
N TRP A 127 2.54 -3.53 -9.35
CA TRP A 127 3.38 -3.50 -10.56
C TRP A 127 3.87 -2.09 -10.95
N ALA A 128 3.25 -1.03 -10.43
CA ALA A 128 3.70 0.35 -10.65
C ALA A 128 4.22 1.00 -9.35
N TRP A 129 3.39 1.10 -8.31
CA TRP A 129 3.75 1.87 -7.10
C TRP A 129 4.85 1.20 -6.28
N GLY A 130 4.92 -0.13 -6.25
CA GLY A 130 6.01 -0.86 -5.60
C GLY A 130 7.38 -0.57 -6.22
N PRO A 131 7.59 -0.87 -7.53
CA PRO A 131 8.83 -0.56 -8.23
C PRO A 131 9.18 0.94 -8.19
N LEU A 132 8.21 1.83 -8.37
CA LEU A 132 8.44 3.27 -8.31
C LEU A 132 8.78 3.75 -6.88
N SER A 133 8.25 3.11 -5.83
CA SER A 133 8.66 3.38 -4.44
C SER A 133 10.13 3.01 -4.21
N ALA A 134 10.55 1.83 -4.68
CA ALA A 134 11.96 1.42 -4.61
C ALA A 134 12.87 2.39 -5.40
N TRP A 135 12.44 2.82 -6.59
CA TRP A 135 13.19 3.80 -7.37
C TRP A 135 13.22 5.19 -6.70
N THR A 136 12.14 5.57 -6.02
CA THR A 136 12.09 6.79 -5.21
C THR A 136 13.17 6.75 -4.12
N VAL A 137 13.27 5.65 -3.37
CA VAL A 137 14.33 5.44 -2.36
C VAL A 137 15.72 5.61 -2.98
N ILE A 138 16.01 4.89 -4.07
CA ILE A 138 17.31 4.96 -4.75
C ILE A 138 17.62 6.40 -5.20
N SER A 139 16.63 7.08 -5.77
CA SER A 139 16.77 8.46 -6.25
C SER A 139 17.04 9.46 -5.11
N PHE A 140 16.45 9.26 -3.93
CA PHE A 140 16.76 10.06 -2.75
C PHE A 140 18.18 9.78 -2.22
N LEU A 141 18.59 8.52 -2.15
CA LEU A 141 19.94 8.15 -1.70
C LEU A 141 21.03 8.71 -2.62
N GLN A 142 20.77 8.74 -3.93
CA GLN A 142 21.70 9.24 -4.95
C GLN A 142 21.55 10.74 -5.25
N GLN A 143 20.64 11.45 -4.56
CA GLN A 143 20.34 12.86 -4.83
C GLN A 143 19.96 13.15 -6.29
N ASN A 144 19.31 12.19 -6.96
CA ASN A 144 18.90 12.31 -8.36
C ASN A 144 17.80 13.41 -8.49
N PRO A 145 17.87 14.31 -9.49
CA PRO A 145 16.88 15.37 -9.71
C PRO A 145 15.42 14.88 -9.74
N GLN A 146 15.16 13.67 -10.25
CA GLN A 146 13.81 13.13 -10.39
C GLN A 146 13.14 12.69 -9.08
N ARG A 147 13.87 12.67 -7.95
CA ARG A 147 13.39 12.14 -6.66
C ARG A 147 12.05 12.73 -6.20
N TYR A 148 11.84 14.03 -6.39
CA TYR A 148 10.60 14.71 -6.02
C TYR A 148 9.47 14.50 -7.04
N VAL A 149 9.81 14.25 -8.31
CA VAL A 149 8.84 13.85 -9.33
C VAL A 149 8.33 12.45 -9.02
N LEU A 150 9.22 11.49 -8.71
CA LEU A 150 8.85 10.14 -8.32
C LEU A 150 8.01 10.14 -7.04
N GLN A 151 8.45 10.86 -6.00
CA GLN A 151 7.65 11.04 -4.77
C GLN A 151 6.25 11.57 -5.08
N LEU A 152 6.13 12.59 -5.93
CA LEU A 152 4.84 13.17 -6.30
C LEU A 152 3.93 12.15 -7.01
N ILE A 153 4.47 11.44 -8.01
CA ILE A 153 3.71 10.46 -8.81
C ILE A 153 3.22 9.32 -7.93
N VAL A 154 4.10 8.70 -7.13
CA VAL A 154 3.73 7.56 -6.30
C VAL A 154 2.74 7.99 -5.21
N SER A 155 3.00 9.11 -4.53
CA SER A 155 2.10 9.59 -3.48
C SER A 155 0.71 9.98 -4.02
N LEU A 156 0.63 10.56 -5.22
CA LEU A 156 -0.65 10.82 -5.87
C LEU A 156 -1.38 9.53 -6.24
N GLY A 157 -0.66 8.53 -6.77
CA GLY A 157 -1.23 7.22 -7.10
C GLY A 157 -1.79 6.50 -5.87
N GLN A 158 -1.04 6.51 -4.76
CA GLN A 158 -1.47 5.96 -3.47
C GLN A 158 -2.74 6.66 -2.96
N LEU A 159 -2.72 8.00 -2.90
CA LEU A 159 -3.87 8.78 -2.44
C LEU A 159 -5.11 8.54 -3.32
N TYR A 160 -4.94 8.51 -4.64
CA TYR A 160 -6.06 8.31 -5.56
C TYR A 160 -6.66 6.91 -5.43
N GLY A 161 -5.81 5.87 -5.39
CA GLY A 161 -6.26 4.49 -5.19
C GLY A 161 -7.04 4.33 -3.89
N ASP A 162 -6.51 4.87 -2.79
CA ASP A 162 -7.11 4.71 -1.47
C ASP A 162 -8.40 5.54 -1.30
N VAL A 163 -8.48 6.72 -1.91
CA VAL A 163 -9.76 7.47 -2.01
C VAL A 163 -10.81 6.65 -2.76
N LEU A 164 -10.44 6.00 -3.87
CA LEU A 164 -11.35 5.12 -4.60
C LEU A 164 -11.73 3.89 -3.77
N TYR A 165 -10.78 3.28 -3.04
CA TYR A 165 -11.00 2.14 -2.15
C TYR A 165 -12.08 2.41 -1.10
N PHE A 166 -11.98 3.54 -0.40
CA PHE A 166 -13.02 3.96 0.55
C PHE A 166 -14.32 4.32 -0.14
N TYR A 167 -14.26 5.02 -1.28
CA TYR A 167 -15.45 5.49 -1.97
C TYR A 167 -16.27 4.34 -2.55
N THR A 168 -15.64 3.30 -3.10
CA THR A 168 -16.35 2.11 -3.59
C THR A 168 -17.05 1.37 -2.45
N GLU A 169 -16.39 1.18 -1.30
CA GLU A 169 -17.02 0.52 -0.16
C GLU A 169 -18.15 1.34 0.45
N TYR A 170 -17.97 2.66 0.55
CA TYR A 170 -19.02 3.58 0.98
C TYR A 170 -20.26 3.48 0.08
N ARG A 171 -20.04 3.38 -1.24
CA ARG A 171 -21.12 3.23 -2.23
C ARG A 171 -21.86 1.90 -2.12
N GLU A 172 -21.22 0.88 -1.55
CA GLU A 172 -21.81 -0.42 -1.25
C GLU A 172 -22.33 -0.53 0.20
N GLY A 173 -22.28 0.58 0.96
CA GLY A 173 -22.85 0.67 2.31
C GLY A 173 -22.05 -0.05 3.39
N PHE A 174 -20.72 -0.20 3.21
CA PHE A 174 -19.83 -0.88 4.15
C PHE A 174 -20.22 -2.36 4.42
N ARG A 175 -20.76 -3.04 3.41
CA ARG A 175 -21.29 -4.40 3.54
C ARG A 175 -20.23 -5.49 3.59
N HIS A 176 -18.98 -5.18 3.21
CA HIS A 176 -17.89 -6.16 3.11
C HIS A 176 -17.07 -6.28 4.41
N SER A 177 -17.50 -5.62 5.48
CA SER A 177 -16.90 -5.70 6.81
C SER A 177 -17.96 -5.83 7.89
N GLU A 178 -17.55 -6.24 9.08
CA GLU A 178 -18.40 -6.10 10.26
C GLU A 178 -18.43 -4.64 10.69
N MET A 179 -19.48 -3.92 10.31
CA MET A 179 -19.59 -2.48 10.59
C MET A 179 -19.38 -2.20 12.08
N TRP A 180 -18.53 -1.21 12.39
CA TRP A 180 -18.16 -0.77 13.74
C TRP A 180 -17.27 -1.72 14.56
N HIS A 181 -16.89 -2.89 14.04
CA HIS A 181 -16.00 -3.79 14.76
C HIS A 181 -14.65 -3.09 15.06
N PRO A 182 -14.21 -2.99 16.33
CA PRO A 182 -13.01 -2.22 16.70
C PRO A 182 -11.73 -2.64 15.97
N LEU A 183 -11.52 -3.94 15.79
CA LEU A 183 -10.34 -4.45 15.09
C LEU A 183 -10.52 -4.39 13.56
N TYR A 184 -11.51 -5.11 13.02
CA TYR A 184 -11.67 -5.27 11.57
C TYR A 184 -12.09 -4.00 10.84
N PHE A 185 -13.10 -3.29 11.34
CA PHE A 185 -13.55 -2.07 10.69
C PHE A 185 -12.65 -0.88 11.04
N TRP A 186 -12.48 -0.58 12.34
CA TRP A 186 -11.76 0.63 12.72
C TRP A 186 -10.25 0.54 12.56
N PHE A 187 -9.63 -0.58 12.95
CA PHE A 187 -8.18 -0.71 12.85
C PHE A 187 -7.72 -1.13 11.45
N TYR A 188 -8.20 -2.27 10.91
CA TYR A 188 -7.76 -2.72 9.59
C TYR A 188 -8.29 -1.83 8.47
N PHE A 189 -9.60 -1.64 8.38
CA PHE A 189 -10.19 -0.90 7.25
C PHE A 189 -9.96 0.62 7.35
N VAL A 190 -10.20 1.27 8.49
CA VAL A 190 -10.06 2.73 8.59
C VAL A 190 -8.62 3.17 8.89
N PHE A 191 -8.04 2.75 10.01
CA PHE A 191 -6.77 3.30 10.49
C PHE A 191 -5.58 2.97 9.59
N MET A 192 -5.42 1.70 9.18
CA MET A 192 -4.27 1.30 8.35
C MET A 192 -4.30 2.03 7.00
N ASN A 193 -5.45 2.08 6.33
CA ASN A 193 -5.59 2.78 5.05
C ASN A 193 -5.48 4.31 5.22
N ALA A 194 -5.96 4.91 6.30
CA ALA A 194 -5.78 6.35 6.56
C ALA A 194 -4.29 6.81 6.54
N LEU A 195 -3.34 5.91 6.82
CA LEU A 195 -1.90 6.20 6.65
C LEU A 195 -1.54 6.48 5.17
N TRP A 196 -2.12 5.76 4.22
CA TRP A 196 -2.00 5.96 2.77
C TRP A 196 -2.78 7.15 2.23
N ILE A 197 -3.63 7.79 3.04
CA ILE A 197 -4.16 9.13 2.75
C ILE A 197 -3.23 10.21 3.30
N ILE A 198 -2.93 10.16 4.59
CA ILE A 198 -2.30 11.27 5.32
C ILE A 198 -0.85 11.45 4.89
N ILE A 199 -0.06 10.37 4.88
CA ILE A 199 1.38 10.47 4.59
C ILE A 199 1.59 10.88 3.13
N PRO A 200 0.96 10.23 2.13
CA PRO A 200 1.09 10.67 0.73
C PRO A 200 0.62 12.11 0.50
N SER A 201 -0.43 12.58 1.17
CA SER A 201 -0.86 13.99 1.08
C SER A 201 0.23 14.97 1.52
N ILE A 202 0.91 14.68 2.63
CA ILE A 202 2.04 15.48 3.11
C ILE A 202 3.20 15.45 2.10
N LEU A 203 3.50 14.28 1.53
CA LEU A 203 4.57 14.10 0.54
C LEU A 203 4.28 14.79 -0.79
N ILE A 204 3.01 14.87 -1.20
CA ILE A 204 2.57 15.66 -2.37
C ILE A 204 2.88 17.13 -2.15
N VAL A 205 2.48 17.69 -1.00
CA VAL A 205 2.75 19.10 -0.66
C VAL A 205 4.25 19.37 -0.62
N ASP A 206 5.02 18.46 -0.01
CA ASP A 206 6.47 18.58 0.04
C ASP A 206 7.11 18.57 -1.37
N SER A 207 6.76 17.60 -2.21
CA SER A 207 7.25 17.55 -3.59
C SER A 207 6.85 18.80 -4.38
N TRP A 208 5.60 19.25 -4.24
CA TRP A 208 5.10 20.44 -4.89
C TRP A 208 5.94 21.67 -4.54
N LEU A 209 6.24 21.87 -3.26
CA LEU A 209 7.05 22.99 -2.79
C LEU A 209 8.48 22.95 -3.35
N GLN A 210 9.12 21.77 -3.33
CA GLN A 210 10.49 21.58 -3.80
C GLN A 210 10.60 21.78 -5.32
N LEU A 211 9.68 21.20 -6.09
CA LEU A 211 9.64 21.34 -7.54
C LEU A 211 9.33 22.79 -7.94
N SER A 212 8.37 23.44 -7.27
CA SER A 212 8.06 24.85 -7.52
C SER A 212 9.24 25.78 -7.19
N GLN A 213 9.98 25.49 -6.13
CA GLN A 213 11.18 26.24 -5.78
C GLN A 213 12.26 26.11 -6.85
N ALA A 214 12.51 24.89 -7.34
CA ALA A 214 13.45 24.65 -8.42
C ALA A 214 13.06 25.43 -9.68
N GLN A 215 11.77 25.41 -10.06
CA GLN A 215 11.28 26.16 -11.22
C GLN A 215 11.48 27.68 -11.05
N ARG A 216 11.13 28.24 -9.88
CA ARG A 216 11.36 29.67 -9.60
C ARG A 216 12.82 30.08 -9.74
N LEU A 217 13.75 29.24 -9.31
CA LEU A 217 15.19 29.50 -9.45
C LEU A 217 15.64 29.46 -10.92
N CYS A 218 15.09 28.54 -11.72
CA CYS A 218 15.34 28.49 -13.16
C CYS A 218 14.81 29.73 -13.87
N ASP A 219 13.61 30.19 -13.53
CA ASP A 219 13.00 31.37 -14.14
C ASP A 219 13.73 32.67 -13.80
N ALA A 220 14.29 32.76 -12.59
CA ALA A 220 15.08 33.91 -12.13
C ALA A 220 16.52 33.93 -12.69
N ALA A 221 17.00 32.83 -13.28
CA ALA A 221 18.36 32.76 -13.80
C ALA A 221 18.51 33.70 -15.03
N PRO A 222 19.54 34.56 -15.08
CA PRO A 222 19.76 35.43 -16.23
C PRO A 222 19.90 34.60 -17.52
N SER A 223 19.16 35.00 -18.56
CA SER A 223 19.30 34.43 -19.91
C SER A 223 20.77 34.44 -20.35
N SER A 224 21.36 33.25 -20.52
CA SER A 224 22.72 33.08 -21.01
C SER A 224 22.92 33.58 -22.46
N LYS A 225 21.85 34.02 -23.14
CA LYS A 225 21.89 34.55 -24.51
C LYS A 225 22.39 36.00 -24.60
N ALA A 226 22.62 36.71 -23.49
CA ALA A 226 23.05 38.11 -23.52
C ALA A 226 24.58 38.33 -23.65
N LYS A 227 25.42 37.28 -23.66
CA LYS A 227 26.90 37.40 -23.76
C LYS A 227 27.50 37.10 -25.14
N ARG A 228 26.70 37.10 -26.20
CA ARG A 228 27.17 36.97 -27.59
C ARG A 228 26.87 38.26 -28.35
N LYS A 229 27.67 39.31 -28.10
CA LYS A 229 27.87 40.44 -29.00
C LYS A 229 29.33 40.84 -28.94
#